data_AF-A0A2N1QQH7-F1
#
_entry.id   AF-A0A2N1QQH7-F1
#
_cell.length_a   1.000
_cell.length_b   1.000
_cell.length_c   1.000
_cell.angle_alpha   90.00
_cell.angle_beta   90.00
_cell.angle_gamma   90.00
#
_symmetry.space_group_name_H-M   'P 1'
#
loop_
_entity.id
_entity.type
_entity.pdbx_description
1 polymer ?
#
loop_
_entity_poly.entity_id
_entity_poly.type
_entity_poly.pdbx_seq_one_letter_code
_entity_poly.pdbx_strand_id
1 'polypeptide(L)' 'VSVGSVLHPMEEKHYIQWIELIADGKACRAELKPGDQPRAFFPIKAEKVTAREYCNLHGLWKA' A
#
# COMPACT_ATOMS: atom_id res chain seq x y z
N VAL A 1 5.75 -3.29 3.24
CA VAL A 1 4.28 -3.41 3.35
C VAL A 1 3.79 -4.26 2.19
N SER A 2 2.89 -5.21 2.45
CA SER A 2 2.29 -6.09 1.44
C SER A 2 0.77 -6.07 1.58
N VAL A 3 0.05 -6.14 0.47
CA VAL A 3 -1.43 -6.15 0.46
C VAL A 3 -1.92 -7.44 -0.20
N GLY A 4 -2.62 -8.34 0.48
CA GLY A 4 -2.87 -8.47 1.94
C GLY A 4 -2.24 -9.76 2.48
N SER A 5 -2.93 -10.46 3.37
CA SER A 5 -2.52 -11.81 3.82
C SER A 5 -2.52 -12.82 2.67
N VAL A 6 -3.48 -12.67 1.75
CA VAL A 6 -3.44 -13.17 0.38
C VAL A 6 -3.13 -12.00 -0.54
N LEU A 7 -2.26 -12.18 -1.52
CA LEU A 7 -1.87 -11.11 -2.44
C LEU A 7 -3.12 -10.60 -3.19
N HIS A 8 -3.31 -9.28 -3.13
CA HIS A 8 -4.41 -8.63 -3.82
C HIS A 8 -4.17 -8.65 -5.34
N PRO A 9 -5.23 -8.77 -6.17
CA PRO A 9 -5.10 -8.65 -7.62
C PRO A 9 -4.47 -7.32 -8.04
N MET A 10 -3.70 -7.35 -9.13
CA MET A 10 -3.05 -6.16 -9.70
C MET A 10 -3.36 -6.07 -11.20
N GLU A 11 -4.63 -6.22 -11.55
CA GLU A 11 -5.12 -6.20 -12.94
C GLU A 11 -5.56 -4.78 -13.34
N GLU A 12 -5.62 -4.47 -14.64
CA GLU A 12 -5.95 -3.12 -15.13
C GLU A 12 -7.24 -2.53 -14.53
N LYS A 13 -8.24 -3.38 -14.28
CA LYS A 13 -9.54 -2.98 -13.73
C LYS A 13 -9.65 -3.17 -12.22
N HIS A 14 -8.69 -3.84 -11.59
CA HIS A 14 -8.71 -4.14 -10.17
C HIS A 14 -7.30 -4.25 -9.61
N TYR A 15 -6.82 -3.16 -9.00
CA TYR A 15 -5.46 -3.06 -8.48
C TYR A 15 -5.37 -2.11 -7.29
N ILE A 16 -4.30 -2.27 -6.52
CA ILE A 16 -3.89 -1.30 -5.49
C ILE A 16 -3.23 -0.13 -6.19
N GLN A 17 -3.80 1.06 -6.07
CA GLN A 17 -3.27 2.27 -6.70
C GLN A 17 -2.05 2.79 -5.95
N TRP A 18 -2.07 2.71 -4.62
CA TRP A 18 -0.94 3.10 -3.79
C TRP A 18 -0.93 2.38 -2.46
N ILE A 19 0.27 2.33 -1.89
CA ILE A 19 0.51 1.94 -0.50
C ILE A 19 1.15 3.15 0.19
N GLU A 20 0.66 3.47 1.38
CA GLU A 20 1.19 4.56 2.20
C GLU A 20 1.59 4.02 3.56
N LEU A 21 2.77 4.45 4.02
CA LEU A 21 3.25 4.21 5.36
C LEU A 21 3.29 5.54 6.10
N ILE A 22 2.48 5.66 7.15
CA ILE A 22 2.55 6.78 8.08
C ILE A 22 3.50 6.36 9.19
N ALA A 23 4.64 7.04 9.27
CA ALA A 23 5.73 6.73 10.18
C ALA A 23 6.05 7.95 11.04
N ASP A 24 5.81 7.84 12.34
CA ASP A 24 5.97 8.94 13.32
C ASP A 24 5.30 10.25 12.85
N GLY A 25 4.08 10.14 12.29
CA GLY A 25 3.28 11.26 11.80
C GLY A 25 3.63 11.75 10.39
N LYS A 26 4.64 11.18 9.72
CA LYS A 26 5.02 11.51 8.34
C LYS A 26 4.47 10.48 7.37
N ALA A 27 3.85 10.94 6.28
CA ALA A 27 3.34 10.07 5.23
C ALA A 27 4.40 9.82 4.15
N CYS A 28 4.70 8.56 3.89
CA CYS A 28 5.49 8.10 2.75
C CYS A 28 4.59 7.25 1.84
N ARG A 29 4.46 7.61 0.56
CA ARG A 29 3.59 6.91 -0.38
C ARG A 29 4.38 6.30 -1.53
N ALA A 30 4.02 5.08 -1.91
CA ALA A 30 4.44 4.41 -3.12
C ALA A 30 3.22 4.21 -4.01
N GLU A 31 3.24 4.80 -5.20
CA GLU A 31 2.25 4.54 -6.25
C GLU A 31 2.59 3.21 -6.94
N LEU A 32 1.56 2.47 -7.31
CA LEU A 32 1.66 1.20 -8.02
C LEU A 32 0.85 1.27 -9.31
N LYS A 33 1.15 0.37 -10.24
CA LYS A 33 0.45 0.19 -11.52
C LYS A 33 -0.08 -1.23 -11.64
N PRO A 34 -1.09 -1.46 -12.50
CA PRO A 34 -1.44 -2.82 -12.90
C PRO A 34 -0.21 -3.62 -13.35
N GLY A 35 -0.10 -4.86 -12.91
CA GLY A 35 1.01 -5.78 -13.14
C GLY A 35 2.12 -5.72 -12.09
N ASP A 36 2.20 -4.65 -11.28
CA ASP A 36 3.17 -4.59 -10.18
C ASP A 36 2.84 -5.61 -9.08
N GLN A 37 3.82 -5.97 -8.26
CA GLN A 37 3.50 -6.67 -7.02
C GLN A 37 2.77 -5.71 -6.07
N PRO A 38 1.73 -6.16 -5.34
CA PRO A 38 0.99 -5.34 -4.37
C PRO A 38 1.80 -5.16 -3.07
N ARG A 39 3.03 -4.66 -3.19
CA ARG A 39 4.01 -4.52 -2.11
C ARG A 39 4.86 -3.28 -2.33
N ALA A 40 5.23 -2.62 -1.24
CA ALA A 40 6.14 -1.49 -1.24
C ALA A 40 7.15 -1.59 -0.10
N PHE A 41 8.40 -1.23 -0.39
CA PHE A 41 9.48 -1.14 0.59
C PHE A 41 9.73 0.34 0.93
N PHE A 42 9.77 0.65 2.22
CA PHE A 42 10.05 1.99 2.72
C PHE A 42 11.30 1.93 3.60
N PRO A 43 12.46 2.44 3.12
CA PRO A 43 13.72 2.41 3.88
C PRO A 43 13.75 3.51 4.95
N ILE A 44 12.83 3.43 5.91
CA ILE A 44 12.67 4.42 6.99
C ILE A 44 12.82 3.75 8.35
N LYS A 45 13.35 4.49 9.31
CA LYS A 45 13.38 4.11 10.72
C LYS A 45 12.32 4.91 11.46
N ALA A 46 11.42 4.23 12.15
CA ALA A 46 10.32 4.84 12.89
C ALA A 46 9.93 3.99 14.11
N GLU A 47 9.36 4.63 15.13
CA GLU A 47 8.87 3.94 16.33
C GLU A 47 7.43 3.44 16.15
N LYS A 48 6.59 4.26 15.50
CA LYS A 48 5.18 3.94 15.23
C LYS A 48 4.91 4.01 13.75
N VAL A 49 4.23 2.97 13.27
CA VAL A 49 3.83 2.86 11.87
C VAL A 49 2.36 2.51 11.75
N THR A 50 1.70 3.08 10.74
CA THR A 50 0.39 2.66 10.24
C THR A 50 0.50 2.52 8.74
N ALA A 51 0.01 1.40 8.20
CA ALA A 51 -0.04 1.19 6.77
C ALA A 51 -1.45 1.50 6.26
N ARG A 52 -1.52 2.15 5.10
CA ARG A 52 -2.75 2.34 4.33
C ARG A 52 -2.55 1.85 2.92
N GLU A 53 -3.62 1.40 2.30
CA GLU A 53 -3.65 1.04 0.89
C GLU A 53 -4.96 1.51 0.28
N TYR A 54 -4.95 1.74 -1.03
CA TYR A 54 -6.15 2.08 -1.76
C TYR A 54 -6.34 1.19 -2.97
N CYS A 55 -7.36 0.36 -2.92
CA CYS A 55 -7.85 -0.39 -4.05
C CYS A 55 -8.80 0.48 -4.88
N ASN A 56 -8.65 0.48 -6.21
CA ASN A 56 -9.51 1.26 -7.09
C ASN A 56 -11.00 0.85 -7.01
N LEU A 57 -11.32 -0.37 -6.58
CA LEU A 57 -12.68 -0.88 -6.42
C LEU A 57 -13.16 -0.89 -4.96
N HIS A 58 -12.27 -1.22 -4.02
CA HIS A 58 -12.64 -1.45 -2.62
C HIS A 58 -12.27 -0.29 -1.69
N GLY A 59 -11.71 0.80 -2.24
CA GLY A 59 -11.39 2.01 -1.51
C GLY A 59 -10.22 1.84 -0.54
N LEU A 60 -10.25 2.62 0.54
CA LEU A 60 -9.18 2.77 1.51
C LEU A 60 -9.23 1.70 2.62
N TRP A 61 -8.11 1.03 2.87
CA TRP A 61 -7.92 0.13 4.01
C TRP A 61 -6.74 0.58 4.86
N LYS A 62 -6.72 0.18 6.14
CA LYS A 62 -5.64 0.50 7.10
C LYS A 62 -5.32 -0.66 8.04
N ALA A 63 -4.06 -0.74 8.47
CA ALA A 63 -3.56 -1.66 9.50
C ALA A 63 -2.47 -1.00 10.36
#